data_AF-A0A956FJP4-F1
#
_entry.id   AF-A0A956FJP4-F1
#
_cell.length_a   1.000
_cell.length_b   1.000
_cell.length_c   1.000
_cell.angle_alpha   90.00
_cell.angle_beta   90.00
_cell.angle_gamma   90.00
#
_symmetry.space_group_name_H-M   'P 1'
#
loop_
_entity.id
_entity.type
_entity.pdbx_description
1 polymer ?
#
loop_
_entity_poly.entity_id
_entity_poly.type
_entity_poly.pdbx_seq_one_letter_code
_entity_poly.pdbx_strand_id
1 'polypeptide(L)'
;MARRILGTLLGIFVAGLVVMVIEGLGSSAFPPDPGFDPAAPDLSLVPMGAIAMVALAWVLGPIAGGLVANLVGRPPGPVPALIIGGLFLAADVANLLMIQSPPWLWVVGLVAPLPGAWGGFAAARSLQQRRAAPSSD
;
A
#
# COMPACT_ATOMS: atom_id res chain seq x y z
N MET A 1 -1.71 -7.68 -23.25
CA MET A 1 -2.44 -8.21 -22.07
C MET A 1 -1.53 -8.93 -21.08
N ALA A 2 -0.82 -10.00 -21.45
CA ALA A 2 0.04 -10.77 -20.53
C ALA A 2 1.04 -9.90 -19.72
N ARG A 3 1.75 -8.98 -20.38
CA ARG A 3 2.68 -8.04 -19.70
C ARG A 3 1.99 -7.17 -18.66
N ARG A 4 0.73 -6.78 -18.91
CA ARG A 4 -0.06 -5.95 -18.00
C ARG A 4 -0.49 -6.75 -16.77
N ILE A 5 -0.89 -8.00 -16.96
CA ILE A 5 -1.21 -8.93 -15.87
C ILE A 5 0.03 -9.17 -15.01
N LEU A 6 1.18 -9.48 -15.62
CA LEU A 6 2.44 -9.66 -14.91
C LEU A 6 2.85 -8.39 -14.14
N GLY A 7 2.68 -7.21 -14.74
CA GLY A 7 2.89 -5.94 -14.06
C GLY A 7 2.00 -5.81 -12.82
N THR A 8 0.69 -6.03 -12.95
CA THR A 8 -0.25 -5.97 -11.81
C THR A 8 0.14 -6.95 -10.71
N LEU A 9 0.44 -8.21 -11.05
CA LEU A 9 0.85 -9.23 -10.08
C LEU A 9 2.12 -8.83 -9.32
N LEU A 10 3.13 -8.31 -10.04
CA LEU A 10 4.35 -7.82 -9.43
C LEU A 10 4.09 -6.57 -8.57
N GLY A 11 3.19 -5.69 -8.99
CA GLY A 11 2.76 -4.54 -8.20
C GLY A 11 2.09 -4.95 -6.89
N ILE A 12 1.18 -5.93 -6.92
CA ILE A 12 0.56 -6.51 -5.72
C ILE A 12 1.63 -7.09 -4.80
N PHE A 13 2.57 -7.87 -5.35
CA PHE A 13 3.67 -8.45 -4.59
C PHE A 13 4.54 -7.39 -3.91
N VAL A 14 4.96 -6.35 -4.65
CA VAL A 14 5.77 -5.26 -4.09
C VAL A 14 4.99 -4.46 -3.04
N ALA A 15 3.70 -4.20 -3.26
CA ALA A 15 2.87 -3.52 -2.28
C ALA A 15 2.81 -4.30 -0.95
N GLY A 16 2.58 -5.62 -1.04
CA GLY A 16 2.60 -6.50 0.13
C GLY A 16 3.97 -6.56 0.82
N LEU A 17 5.06 -6.57 0.05
CA LEU A 17 6.42 -6.52 0.60
C LEU A 17 6.69 -5.22 1.36
N VAL A 18 6.24 -4.08 0.82
CA VAL A 18 6.34 -2.78 1.49
C VAL A 18 5.56 -2.79 2.81
N VAL A 19 4.34 -3.33 2.81
CA VAL A 19 3.54 -3.47 4.03
C VAL A 19 4.26 -4.32 5.06
N MET A 20 4.69 -5.52 4.68
CA MET A 20 5.37 -6.47 5.56
C MET A 20 6.62 -5.84 6.20
N VAL A 21 7.43 -5.11 5.42
CA VAL A 21 8.63 -4.44 5.94
C VAL A 21 8.27 -3.33 6.92
N ILE A 22 7.32 -2.46 6.58
CA ILE A 22 6.97 -1.32 7.44
C ILE A 22 6.31 -1.79 8.73
N GLU A 23 5.34 -2.70 8.65
CA GLU A 23 4.67 -3.24 9.84
C GLU A 23 5.60 -4.09 10.70
N GLY A 24 6.49 -4.88 10.08
CA GLY A 24 7.52 -5.64 10.78
C GLY A 24 8.53 -4.76 11.51
N LEU A 25 8.94 -3.65 10.90
CA LEU A 25 9.76 -2.63 11.57
C LEU A 25 8.98 -1.99 12.73
N GLY A 26 7.70 -1.67 12.52
CA GLY A 26 6.83 -1.11 13.54
C GLY A 26 6.66 -2.02 14.75
N SER A 27 6.41 -3.32 14.55
CA SER A 27 6.28 -4.27 15.64
C SER A 27 7.59 -4.51 16.39
N SER A 28 8.73 -4.45 15.69
CA SER A 28 10.05 -4.57 16.33
C SER A 28 10.44 -3.32 17.14
N ALA A 29 10.10 -2.13 16.65
CA ALA A 29 10.44 -0.85 17.28
C ALA A 29 9.46 -0.49 18.41
N PHE A 30 8.21 -0.93 18.29
CA PHE A 30 7.11 -0.65 19.20
C PHE A 30 6.39 -1.96 19.56
N PRO A 31 7.03 -2.83 20.37
CA PRO A 31 6.44 -4.11 20.75
C PRO A 31 5.16 -3.89 21.58
N PRO A 32 4.14 -4.76 21.42
CA PRO A 32 2.94 -4.73 22.27
C PRO A 32 3.25 -4.97 23.74
N ASP A 33 2.37 -4.47 24.60
CA ASP A 33 2.44 -4.72 26.04
C ASP A 33 2.19 -6.21 26.37
N PRO A 34 2.69 -6.69 27.52
CA PRO A 34 2.46 -8.06 27.96
C PRO A 34 0.97 -8.42 27.99
N GLY A 35 0.61 -9.58 27.47
CA GLY A 35 -0.77 -10.05 27.40
C GLY A 35 -1.48 -9.76 26.08
N PHE A 36 -0.81 -9.14 25.11
CA PHE A 36 -1.32 -9.03 23.75
C PHE A 36 -1.53 -10.43 23.11
N ASP A 37 -2.75 -10.69 22.66
CA ASP A 37 -3.12 -11.89 21.90
C ASP A 37 -3.37 -11.53 20.43
N PRO A 38 -2.52 -11.99 19.49
CA PRO A 38 -2.72 -11.78 18.06
C PRO A 38 -4.04 -12.35 17.51
N ALA A 39 -4.64 -13.35 18.16
CA ALA A 39 -5.90 -13.96 17.74
C ALA A 39 -7.13 -13.13 18.15
N ALA A 40 -6.98 -12.26 19.15
CA ALA A 40 -8.00 -11.36 19.67
C ALA A 40 -7.38 -9.99 19.97
N PRO A 41 -6.97 -9.24 18.92
CA PRO A 41 -6.12 -8.07 19.09
C PRO A 41 -6.84 -6.94 19.83
N ASP A 42 -6.32 -6.61 21.01
CA ASP A 42 -6.68 -5.39 21.75
C ASP A 42 -5.66 -4.29 21.43
N LEU A 43 -6.08 -3.32 20.63
CA LEU A 43 -5.21 -2.20 20.24
C LEU A 43 -4.90 -1.24 21.38
N SER A 44 -5.54 -1.35 22.54
CA SER A 44 -5.14 -0.58 23.73
C SER A 44 -3.80 -1.04 24.32
N LEU A 45 -3.39 -2.29 24.05
CA LEU A 45 -2.10 -2.86 24.41
C LEU A 45 -1.02 -2.63 23.32
N VAL A 46 -1.39 -1.99 22.22
CA VAL A 46 -0.49 -1.73 21.10
C VAL A 46 -0.02 -0.26 21.17
N PRO A 47 1.30 0.00 21.22
CA PRO A 47 1.79 1.36 21.24
C PRO A 47 1.34 2.13 19.99
N MET A 48 0.99 3.40 20.17
CA MET A 48 0.55 4.27 19.07
C MET A 48 1.56 4.31 17.90
N GLY A 49 2.86 4.17 18.20
CA GLY A 49 3.92 4.08 17.18
C GLY A 49 3.74 2.90 16.23
N ALA A 50 3.35 1.71 16.72
CA ALA A 50 3.08 0.55 15.87
C ALA A 50 1.86 0.81 14.96
N ILE A 51 0.79 1.41 15.50
CA ILE A 51 -0.42 1.75 14.73
C ILE A 51 -0.10 2.80 13.65
N ALA A 52 0.77 3.77 13.96
CA ALA A 52 1.23 4.75 12.99
C ALA A 52 2.06 4.11 11.85
N MET A 53 2.82 3.06 12.14
CA MET A 53 3.55 2.30 11.12
C MET A 53 2.60 1.51 10.21
N VAL A 54 1.51 0.93 10.75
CA VAL A 54 0.43 0.33 9.94
C VAL A 54 -0.18 1.37 8.99
N ALA A 55 -0.51 2.56 9.51
CA ALA A 55 -1.04 3.64 8.67
C ALA A 55 -0.06 4.07 7.56
N LEU A 56 1.24 4.14 7.87
CA LEU A 56 2.28 4.41 6.88
C LEU A 56 2.36 3.30 5.82
N ALA A 57 2.23 2.04 6.22
CA ALA A 57 2.20 0.89 5.34
C ALA A 57 1.00 0.96 4.36
N TRP A 58 -0.18 1.31 4.86
CA TRP A 58 -1.41 1.43 4.07
C TRP A 58 -1.36 2.59 3.06
N VAL A 59 -0.50 3.59 3.29
CA VAL A 59 -0.22 4.65 2.31
C VAL A 59 0.83 4.20 1.29
N LEU A 60 1.98 3.71 1.77
CA LEU A 60 3.15 3.45 0.91
C LEU A 60 3.00 2.18 0.07
N GLY A 61 2.31 1.15 0.56
CA GLY A 61 2.06 -0.08 -0.16
C GLY A 61 1.34 0.15 -1.51
N PRO A 62 0.15 0.75 -1.52
CA PRO A 62 -0.58 1.09 -2.74
C PRO A 62 0.22 1.97 -3.71
N ILE A 63 0.95 2.97 -3.21
CA ILE A 63 1.83 3.82 -4.03
C ILE A 63 2.89 2.97 -4.74
N ALA A 64 3.62 2.14 -4.00
CA ALA A 64 4.66 1.29 -4.56
C ALA A 64 4.09 0.28 -5.57
N GLY A 65 2.95 -0.32 -5.26
CA GLY A 65 2.28 -1.26 -6.14
C GLY A 65 1.81 -0.61 -7.45
N GLY A 66 1.15 0.54 -7.36
CA GLY A 66 0.68 1.29 -8.54
C GLY A 66 1.82 1.74 -9.44
N LEU A 67 2.96 2.14 -8.85
CA LEU A 67 4.19 2.49 -9.55
C LEU A 67 4.77 1.27 -10.29
N VAL A 68 5.05 0.18 -9.57
CA VAL A 68 5.67 -1.02 -10.15
C VAL A 68 4.79 -1.65 -11.22
N ALA A 69 3.48 -1.73 -10.98
CA ALA A 69 2.55 -2.29 -11.95
C ALA A 69 2.58 -1.57 -13.29
N ASN A 70 2.76 -0.25 -13.28
CA ASN A 70 2.78 0.57 -14.50
C ASN A 70 4.18 0.78 -15.09
N LEU A 71 5.25 0.57 -14.32
CA LEU A 71 6.61 0.53 -14.86
C LEU A 71 6.88 -0.77 -15.63
N VAL A 72 6.36 -1.90 -15.13
CA VAL A 72 6.57 -3.23 -15.72
C VAL A 72 5.47 -3.60 -16.70
N GLY A 73 4.21 -3.28 -16.37
CA GLY A 73 3.05 -3.55 -17.20
C GLY A 73 3.02 -2.69 -18.45
N ARG A 74 2.81 -3.32 -19.61
CA ARG A 74 2.69 -2.63 -20.90
C ARG A 74 1.40 -2.97 -21.65
N PRO A 75 0.71 -1.98 -22.25
CA PRO A 75 0.91 -0.54 -22.05
C PRO A 75 0.52 -0.10 -20.63
N PRO A 76 1.10 1.00 -20.11
CA PRO A 76 0.70 1.57 -18.83
C PRO A 76 -0.76 2.03 -18.88
N GLY A 77 -1.43 2.04 -17.73
CA GLY A 77 -2.78 2.61 -17.65
C GLY A 77 -3.41 2.52 -16.26
N PRO A 78 -4.59 3.10 -16.08
CA PRO A 78 -5.19 3.26 -14.76
C PRO A 78 -5.66 1.92 -14.15
N VAL A 79 -6.06 0.95 -14.97
CA VAL A 79 -6.66 -0.32 -14.50
C VAL A 79 -5.79 -1.09 -13.49
N PRO A 80 -4.50 -1.36 -13.73
CA PRO A 80 -3.62 -1.97 -12.71
C PRO A 80 -3.61 -1.24 -11.37
N ALA A 81 -3.59 0.09 -11.37
CA ALA A 81 -3.60 0.89 -10.14
C ALA A 81 -4.94 0.80 -9.42
N LEU A 82 -6.06 0.81 -10.15
CA LEU A 82 -7.39 0.63 -9.57
C LEU A 82 -7.57 -0.76 -8.94
N ILE A 83 -7.02 -1.81 -9.57
CA ILE A 83 -7.02 -3.16 -9.00
C ILE A 83 -6.25 -3.19 -7.67
N ILE A 84 -5.04 -2.62 -7.64
CA ILE A 84 -4.21 -2.59 -6.43
C ILE A 84 -4.87 -1.76 -5.33
N GLY A 85 -5.30 -0.54 -5.65
CA GLY A 85 -5.98 0.33 -4.67
C GLY A 85 -7.29 -0.26 -4.16
N GLY A 86 -8.06 -0.93 -5.02
CA GLY A 86 -9.29 -1.62 -4.63
C GLY A 86 -9.05 -2.84 -3.72
N LEU A 87 -8.02 -3.64 -4.01
CA LEU A 87 -7.63 -4.77 -3.16
C LEU A 87 -7.19 -4.30 -1.77
N PHE A 88 -6.38 -3.24 -1.71
CA PHE A 88 -5.93 -2.67 -0.45
C PHE A 88 -7.08 -2.02 0.32
N LEU A 89 -7.94 -1.25 -0.34
CA LEU A 89 -9.15 -0.70 0.31
C LEU A 89 -10.02 -1.81 0.90
N ALA A 90 -10.21 -2.92 0.19
CA ALA A 90 -10.97 -4.05 0.71
C ALA A 90 -10.31 -4.70 1.93
N ALA A 91 -8.97 -4.86 1.89
CA ALA A 91 -8.20 -5.40 3.02
C ALA A 91 -8.23 -4.46 4.23
N ASP A 92 -8.08 -3.15 4.02
CA ASP A 92 -8.11 -2.13 5.06
C ASP A 92 -9.50 -2.08 5.71
N VAL A 93 -10.58 -2.08 4.91
CA VAL A 93 -11.95 -2.15 5.42
C VAL A 93 -12.18 -3.43 6.24
N ALA A 94 -11.69 -4.58 5.75
CA ALA A 94 -11.79 -5.83 6.51
C ALA A 94 -11.09 -5.72 7.87
N ASN A 95 -9.85 -5.19 7.90
CA ASN A 95 -9.12 -4.95 9.15
C ASN A 95 -9.85 -4.00 10.09
N LEU A 96 -10.36 -2.87 9.58
CA LEU A 96 -11.07 -1.86 10.38
C LEU A 96 -12.39 -2.39 10.98
N LEU A 97 -13.05 -3.33 10.30
CA LEU A 97 -14.28 -3.97 10.79
C LEU A 97 -13.99 -5.10 11.78
N MET A 98 -12.86 -5.81 11.63
CA MET A 98 -12.48 -6.92 12.51
C MET A 98 -11.82 -6.45 13.80
N ILE A 99 -11.08 -5.33 13.76
CA ILE A 99 -10.29 -4.82 14.87
C ILE A 99 -10.81 -3.46 15.29
N GLN A 100 -11.16 -3.31 16.57
CA GLN A 100 -11.55 -2.02 17.13
C GLN A 100 -10.36 -1.07 17.08
N SER A 101 -10.41 -0.13 16.13
CA SER A 101 -9.30 0.73 15.76
C SER A 101 -9.59 2.21 16.00
N PRO A 102 -8.54 3.04 16.23
CA PRO A 102 -8.73 4.46 16.42
C PRO A 102 -9.39 5.14 15.20
N PRO A 103 -10.28 6.14 15.40
CA PRO A 103 -11.00 6.77 14.29
C PRO A 103 -10.12 7.40 13.20
N TRP A 104 -8.91 7.83 13.54
CA TRP A 104 -7.99 8.39 12.56
C TRP A 104 -7.45 7.32 11.58
N LEU A 105 -7.33 6.06 12.02
CA LEU A 105 -6.88 4.96 11.16
C LEU A 105 -7.95 4.61 10.12
N TRP A 106 -9.24 4.78 10.47
CA TRP A 106 -10.34 4.66 9.52
C TRP A 106 -10.19 5.64 8.36
N VAL A 107 -9.86 6.89 8.66
CA VAL A 107 -9.64 7.90 7.61
C VAL A 107 -8.50 7.48 6.69
N VAL A 108 -7.40 6.98 7.25
CA VAL A 108 -6.26 6.50 6.45
C VAL A 108 -6.66 5.29 5.59
N GLY A 109 -7.23 4.24 6.16
CA GLY A 109 -7.59 3.02 5.42
C GLY A 109 -8.68 3.21 4.37
N LEU A 110 -9.60 4.14 4.58
CA LEU A 110 -10.63 4.43 3.59
C LEU A 110 -10.13 5.34 2.46
N VAL A 111 -9.26 6.29 2.78
CA VAL A 111 -8.85 7.33 1.84
C VAL A 111 -7.55 6.98 1.13
N ALA A 112 -6.53 6.45 1.80
CA ALA A 112 -5.19 6.32 1.24
C ALA A 112 -5.05 5.33 0.07
N PRO A 113 -5.73 4.16 0.02
CA PRO A 113 -5.42 3.14 -0.98
C PRO A 113 -5.62 3.57 -2.43
N LEU A 114 -6.74 4.24 -2.73
CA LEU A 114 -7.07 4.64 -4.11
C LEU A 114 -6.18 5.79 -4.61
N PRO A 115 -6.04 6.93 -3.90
CA PRO A 115 -5.12 8.01 -4.28
C PRO A 115 -3.67 7.56 -4.25
N GLY A 116 -3.28 6.68 -3.31
CA GLY A 116 -1.94 6.13 -3.23
C GLY A 116 -1.60 5.34 -4.51
N ALA A 117 -2.41 4.34 -4.85
CA ALA A 117 -2.20 3.57 -6.08
C ALA A 117 -2.25 4.43 -7.35
N TRP A 118 -3.15 5.41 -7.39
CA TRP A 118 -3.21 6.38 -8.49
C TRP A 118 -1.96 7.25 -8.58
N GLY A 119 -1.43 7.72 -7.44
CA GLY A 119 -0.19 8.47 -7.35
C GLY A 119 1.00 7.67 -7.89
N GLY A 120 1.07 6.38 -7.54
CA GLY A 120 2.06 5.46 -8.11
C GLY A 120 1.95 5.36 -9.64
N PHE A 121 0.74 5.22 -10.17
CA PHE A 121 0.49 5.24 -11.62
C PHE A 121 0.93 6.57 -12.27
N ALA A 122 0.56 7.70 -11.68
CA ALA A 122 0.90 9.03 -12.19
C ALA A 122 2.43 9.23 -12.24
N ALA A 123 3.14 8.76 -11.21
CA ALA A 123 4.60 8.76 -11.17
C ALA A 123 5.21 7.85 -12.24
N ALA A 124 4.69 6.63 -12.42
CA ALA A 124 5.17 5.72 -13.48
C ALA A 124 5.05 6.36 -14.88
N ARG A 125 3.91 6.99 -15.14
CA ARG A 125 3.63 7.66 -16.42
C ARG A 125 4.58 8.83 -16.66
N SER A 126 4.84 9.67 -15.66
CA SER A 126 5.74 10.83 -15.81
C SER A 126 7.18 10.40 -16.08
N LEU A 127 7.66 9.33 -15.44
CA LEU A 127 8.99 8.76 -15.68
C LEU A 127 9.14 8.20 -17.10
N GLN A 128 8.09 7.59 -17.64
CA GLN A 128 8.09 7.06 -19.01
C GLN A 128 8.08 8.17 -20.06
N GLN A 129 7.32 9.25 -19.82
CA GLN A 129 7.33 10.42 -20.71
C GLN A 129 8.70 11.09 -20.77
N ARG A 130 9.39 11.23 -19.62
CA ARG A 130 10.75 11.78 -19.56
C ARG A 130 11.76 10.96 -20.37
N ARG A 131 11.64 9.63 -20.36
CA ARG A 131 12.51 8.73 -21.14
C ARG A 131 12.27 8.78 -22.65
N ALA A 132 11.10 9.24 -23.08
CA ALA A 132 10.73 9.31 -24.49
C ALA A 132 11.04 10.68 -25.13
N ALA A 133 11.40 11.69 -24.34
CA ALA A 133 11.82 12.99 -24.86
C ALA A 133 13.22 12.89 -25.49
N PRO A 134 13.45 13.42 -26.70
CA PRO A 134 14.79 13.49 -27.31
C PRO A 134 15.73 14.30 -26.41
N SER A 135 16.98 13.83 -26.23
CA SER A 135 18.04 14.68 -25.65
C SER A 135 18.25 15.86 -26.60
N SER A 136 17.99 17.07 -26.11
CA SER A 136 18.32 18.31 -26.81
C SER A 136 19.82 18.54 -26.71
N ASP A 137 20.58 17.82 -27.54
CA ASP A 137 22.00 18.05 -27.81
C ASP A 137 22.16 18.74 -29.18
#